data_AF-A0A9V1DZP9-F1
#
_entry.id   AF-A0A9V1DZP9-F1
#
_cell.length_a   1.000
_cell.length_b   1.000
_cell.length_c   1.000
_cell.angle_alpha   90.00
_cell.angle_beta   90.00
_cell.angle_gamma   90.00
#
_symmetry.space_group_name_H-M   'P 1'
#
loop_
_entity.id
_entity.type
_entity.pdbx_description
1 polymer ?
#
loop_
_entity_poly.entity_id
_entity_poly.type
_entity_poly.pdbx_seq_one_letter_code
_entity_poly.pdbx_strand_id
1 'polypeptide(L)'
;MALLRPLLTALALLTCRPGGSLGCALPGSHAQVSRDNLVLLGQMRRLSPFLCLRARKDFRFPREMLEGGQLREAQAAAAVLRELLQQTFNLLHTERSSAAWSPAPLHGLRSGLHRQLEALDACLVQATGEGERAPGMHGPALAIKRYFQDIRVYLEDQGYSDCAWEVVRLEIMRALSSSATLQDSLAIKDGDLGSP
;
A
#
# COMPACT_ATOMS: atom_id res chain seq x y z
N MET A 1 -8.90 -58.13 -2.82
CA MET A 1 -9.07 -56.82 -2.15
C MET A 1 -7.75 -56.29 -1.56
N ALA A 2 -6.62 -56.39 -2.28
CA ALA A 2 -5.31 -55.93 -1.76
C ALA A 2 -4.68 -54.81 -2.62
N LEU A 3 -5.22 -54.56 -3.81
CA LEU A 3 -4.69 -53.58 -4.78
C LEU A 3 -5.37 -52.21 -4.75
N LEU A 4 -6.45 -52.03 -3.98
CA LEU A 4 -7.09 -50.71 -3.83
C LEU A 4 -6.27 -49.76 -2.94
N ARG A 5 -5.50 -50.29 -1.98
CA ARG A 5 -4.74 -49.50 -1.01
C ARG A 5 -3.53 -48.75 -1.61
N PRO A 6 -2.69 -49.34 -2.49
CA PRO A 6 -1.60 -48.59 -3.11
C PRO A 6 -2.09 -47.58 -4.17
N LEU A 7 -3.25 -47.82 -4.79
CA LEU A 7 -3.85 -46.91 -5.76
C LEU A 7 -4.40 -45.63 -5.09
N LEU A 8 -4.96 -45.75 -3.88
CA LEU A 8 -5.43 -44.60 -3.10
C LEU A 8 -4.28 -43.71 -2.61
N THR A 9 -3.12 -44.29 -2.27
CA THR A 9 -1.93 -43.52 -1.90
C THR A 9 -1.26 -42.84 -3.10
N ALA A 10 -1.33 -43.43 -4.29
CA ALA A 10 -0.89 -42.77 -5.52
C ALA A 10 -1.83 -41.61 -5.90
N LEU A 11 -3.15 -41.78 -5.76
CA LEU A 11 -4.12 -40.71 -6.05
C LEU A 11 -3.99 -39.51 -5.09
N ALA A 12 -3.67 -39.76 -3.82
CA ALA A 12 -3.42 -38.71 -2.82
C ALA A 12 -2.13 -37.91 -3.09
N LEU A 13 -1.14 -38.52 -3.75
CA LEU A 13 0.07 -37.84 -4.21
C LEU A 13 -0.12 -37.09 -5.54
N LEU A 14 -1.17 -37.42 -6.30
CA LEU A 14 -1.53 -36.77 -7.58
C LEU A 14 -2.43 -35.53 -7.41
N THR A 15 -2.99 -35.29 -6.21
CA THR A 15 -3.76 -34.06 -5.92
C THR A 15 -2.90 -32.95 -5.33
N CYS A 16 -1.65 -33.22 -4.96
CA CYS A 16 -0.69 -32.17 -4.63
C CYS A 16 0.04 -31.77 -5.92
N ARG A 17 -0.68 -31.10 -6.83
CA ARG A 17 0.02 -30.24 -7.78
C ARG A 17 0.86 -29.28 -6.94
N PRO A 18 2.16 -29.11 -7.21
CA PRO A 18 2.85 -27.93 -6.71
C PRO A 18 2.02 -26.77 -7.24
N GLY A 19 1.27 -26.11 -6.36
CA GLY A 19 0.54 -24.90 -6.72
C GLY A 19 1.59 -24.00 -7.32
N GLY A 20 1.53 -23.78 -8.64
CA GLY A 20 2.37 -22.79 -9.29
C GLY A 20 2.24 -21.52 -8.48
N SER A 21 3.38 -20.91 -8.11
CA SER A 21 3.50 -19.72 -7.27
C SER A 21 2.23 -18.88 -7.38
N LEU A 22 1.35 -19.01 -6.38
CA LEU A 22 0.10 -18.26 -6.35
C LEU A 22 0.54 -16.81 -6.24
N GLY A 23 0.52 -16.11 -7.38
CA GLY A 23 0.89 -14.71 -7.42
C GLY A 23 0.10 -13.97 -6.35
N CYS A 24 0.77 -13.08 -5.63
CA CYS A 24 0.13 -12.26 -4.60
C CYS A 24 -1.21 -11.68 -5.09
N ALA A 25 -2.29 -12.06 -4.41
CA ALA A 25 -3.63 -11.53 -4.59
C ALA A 25 -4.06 -10.90 -3.27
N LEU A 26 -4.32 -9.60 -3.28
CA LEU A 26 -4.83 -8.92 -2.09
C LEU A 26 -6.32 -9.24 -1.94
N PRO A 27 -6.81 -9.55 -0.72
CA PRO A 27 -8.23 -9.76 -0.49
C PRO A 27 -9.05 -8.53 -0.93
N GLY A 28 -10.25 -8.75 -1.48
CA GLY A 28 -11.15 -7.67 -1.91
C GLY A 28 -11.50 -6.65 -0.82
N SER A 29 -11.32 -6.99 0.45
CA SER A 29 -11.43 -6.06 1.58
C SER A 29 -10.44 -4.89 1.51
N HIS A 30 -9.32 -5.04 0.80
CA HIS A 30 -8.30 -4.00 0.67
C HIS A 30 -8.82 -2.74 -0.05
N ALA A 31 -9.65 -2.91 -1.09
CA ALA A 31 -10.26 -1.79 -1.80
C ALA A 31 -11.21 -0.99 -0.89
N GLN A 32 -11.96 -1.70 -0.02
CA GLN A 32 -12.82 -1.04 0.95
C GLN A 32 -12.00 -0.29 2.00
N VAL A 33 -10.95 -0.91 2.56
CA VAL A 33 -10.07 -0.25 3.53
C VAL A 33 -9.42 1.01 2.95
N SER A 34 -9.01 1.00 1.68
CA SER A 34 -8.51 2.19 1.00
C SER A 34 -9.54 3.31 0.89
N ARG A 35 -10.79 2.97 0.55
CA ARG A 35 -11.88 3.97 0.51
C ARG A 35 -12.14 4.55 1.89
N ASP A 36 -12.17 3.71 2.92
CA ASP A 36 -12.36 4.14 4.30
C ASP A 36 -11.22 5.07 4.75
N ASN A 37 -9.98 4.75 4.39
CA ASN A 37 -8.80 5.60 4.68
C ASN A 37 -8.92 7.00 4.04
N LEU A 38 -9.43 7.09 2.81
CA LEU A 38 -9.67 8.39 2.14
C LEU A 38 -10.79 9.18 2.82
N VAL A 39 -11.85 8.52 3.29
CA VAL A 39 -12.92 9.15 4.06
C VAL A 39 -12.36 9.70 5.38
N LEU A 40 -11.56 8.92 6.09
CA LEU A 40 -10.91 9.33 7.34
C LEU A 40 -9.98 10.53 7.13
N LEU A 41 -9.18 10.53 6.06
CA LEU A 41 -8.37 11.70 5.68
C LEU A 41 -9.22 12.93 5.39
N GLY A 42 -10.41 12.77 4.80
CA GLY A 42 -11.38 13.85 4.61
C GLY A 42 -11.91 14.40 5.93
N GLN A 43 -12.22 13.53 6.88
CA GLN A 43 -12.69 13.90 8.23
C GLN A 43 -11.61 14.59 9.06
N MET A 44 -10.33 14.36 8.78
CA MET A 44 -9.21 15.04 9.45
C MET A 44 -9.04 16.50 9.03
N ARG A 45 -9.79 16.99 8.03
CA ARG A 45 -9.71 18.39 7.59
C ARG A 45 -10.12 19.35 8.72
N ARG A 46 -9.19 20.20 9.14
CA ARG A 46 -9.44 21.25 10.15
C ARG A 46 -9.60 22.64 9.54
N LEU A 47 -9.01 22.88 8.38
CA LEU A 47 -9.00 24.18 7.70
C LEU A 47 -9.45 24.05 6.26
N SER A 48 -9.92 25.16 5.69
CA SER A 48 -10.16 25.24 4.25
C SER A 48 -8.82 25.33 3.50
N PRO A 49 -8.58 24.52 2.46
CA PRO A 49 -7.36 24.59 1.64
C PRO A 49 -7.10 25.97 1.02
N PHE A 50 -8.15 26.77 0.85
CA PHE A 50 -8.06 28.15 0.34
C PHE A 50 -7.40 29.12 1.31
N LEU A 51 -7.32 28.79 2.61
CA LEU A 51 -6.59 29.61 3.58
C LEU A 51 -5.08 29.34 3.54
N CYS A 52 -4.68 28.20 2.97
CA CYS A 52 -3.30 27.73 2.97
C CYS A 52 -2.60 27.90 1.60
N LEU A 53 -3.07 28.82 0.76
CA LEU A 53 -2.52 29.06 -0.58
C LEU A 53 -1.01 29.35 -0.55
N ARG A 54 -0.55 30.13 0.44
CA ARG A 54 0.87 30.50 0.60
C ARG A 54 1.76 29.32 1.02
N ALA A 55 1.19 28.31 1.66
CA ALA A 55 1.92 27.13 2.10
C ALA A 55 1.95 26.02 1.02
N ARG A 56 1.24 26.18 -0.10
CA ARG A 56 1.14 25.13 -1.12
C ARG A 56 2.53 24.76 -1.64
N LYS A 57 2.77 23.45 -1.73
CA LYS A 57 3.96 22.86 -2.30
C LYS A 57 3.54 21.80 -3.31
N ASP A 58 4.18 21.82 -4.47
CA ASP A 58 4.17 20.67 -5.37
C ASP A 58 5.27 19.70 -4.93
N PHE A 59 4.88 18.54 -4.42
CA PHE A 59 5.79 17.48 -3.99
C PHE A 59 6.20 16.53 -5.11
N ARG A 60 5.60 16.67 -6.31
CA ARG A 60 5.92 15.84 -7.48
C ARG A 60 5.84 14.34 -7.18
N PHE A 61 4.67 13.88 -6.73
CA PHE A 61 4.40 12.47 -6.56
C PHE A 61 4.81 11.66 -7.81
N PRO A 62 5.62 10.58 -7.70
CA PRO A 62 6.27 9.92 -8.84
C PRO A 62 5.32 9.03 -9.64
N ARG A 63 4.19 9.58 -10.11
CA ARG A 63 3.09 8.88 -10.79
C ARG A 63 3.54 8.16 -12.06
N GLU A 64 4.39 8.78 -12.87
CA GLU A 64 4.88 8.21 -14.13
C GLU A 64 5.61 6.87 -13.90
N MET A 65 6.30 6.73 -12.77
CA MET A 65 6.98 5.51 -12.39
C MET A 65 6.01 4.40 -11.95
N LEU A 66 4.83 4.78 -11.47
CA LEU A 66 3.76 3.87 -11.06
C LEU A 66 2.92 3.39 -12.27
N GLU A 67 2.69 4.29 -13.23
CA GLU A 67 1.84 4.04 -14.41
C GLU A 67 2.63 3.49 -15.62
N GLY A 68 3.94 3.77 -15.72
CA GLY A 68 4.77 3.54 -16.91
C GLY A 68 5.22 2.10 -17.19
N GLY A 69 4.50 1.09 -16.69
CA GLY A 69 4.80 -0.33 -16.97
C GLY A 69 6.08 -0.89 -16.34
N GLN A 70 6.79 -0.11 -15.51
CA GLN A 70 7.94 -0.59 -14.74
C GLN A 70 7.53 -1.58 -13.63
N LEU A 71 6.26 -1.56 -13.23
CA LEU A 71 5.67 -2.43 -12.20
C LEU A 71 4.85 -3.56 -12.85
N ARG A 72 5.42 -4.21 -13.86
CA ARG A 72 4.79 -5.35 -14.57
C ARG A 72 4.62 -6.58 -13.68
N GLU A 73 5.43 -6.70 -12.64
CA GLU A 73 5.38 -7.80 -11.69
C GLU A 73 4.56 -7.41 -10.46
N ALA A 74 3.62 -8.28 -10.07
CA ALA A 74 2.78 -8.08 -8.88
C ALA A 74 3.61 -7.85 -7.60
N GLN A 75 4.78 -8.51 -7.48
CA GLN A 75 5.66 -8.32 -6.33
C GLN A 75 6.28 -6.91 -6.28
N ALA A 76 6.68 -6.37 -7.44
CA ALA A 76 7.17 -5.00 -7.52
C ALA A 76 6.06 -3.99 -7.18
N ALA A 77 4.86 -4.19 -7.72
CA ALA A 77 3.68 -3.37 -7.40
C ALA A 77 3.35 -3.40 -5.90
N ALA A 78 3.34 -4.60 -5.29
CA ALA A 78 3.12 -4.79 -3.86
C ALA A 78 4.22 -4.12 -3.02
N ALA A 79 5.49 -4.22 -3.41
CA ALA A 79 6.60 -3.57 -2.70
C ALA A 79 6.50 -2.04 -2.73
N VAL A 80 6.11 -1.46 -3.87
CA VAL A 80 5.91 0.00 -3.99
C VAL A 80 4.71 0.48 -3.19
N LEU A 81 3.59 -0.24 -3.27
CA LEU A 81 2.41 0.07 -2.48
C LEU A 81 2.71 -0.05 -0.99
N ARG A 82 3.40 -1.10 -0.56
CA ARG A 82 3.85 -1.26 0.82
C ARG A 82 4.70 -0.10 1.28
N GLU A 83 5.68 0.32 0.47
CA GLU A 83 6.53 1.46 0.83
C GLU A 83 5.71 2.76 0.96
N LEU A 84 4.76 3.01 0.06
CA LEU A 84 3.85 4.15 0.14
C LEU A 84 3.04 4.15 1.44
N LEU A 85 2.42 3.02 1.77
CA LEU A 85 1.61 2.88 2.98
C LEU A 85 2.47 2.97 4.24
N GLN A 86 3.68 2.41 4.21
CA GLN A 86 4.62 2.43 5.34
C GLN A 86 5.09 3.85 5.64
N GLN A 87 5.47 4.62 4.62
CA GLN A 87 5.87 6.01 4.82
C GLN A 87 4.72 6.87 5.32
N THR A 88 3.51 6.65 4.81
CA THR A 88 2.29 7.31 5.30
C THR A 88 2.04 6.96 6.76
N PHE A 89 2.09 5.67 7.12
CA PHE A 89 1.91 5.21 8.49
C PHE A 89 2.94 5.84 9.43
N ASN A 90 4.22 5.83 9.06
CA ASN A 90 5.31 6.40 9.85
C ASN A 90 5.13 7.91 10.06
N LEU A 91 4.76 8.65 9.01
CA LEU A 91 4.49 10.09 9.10
C LEU A 91 3.33 10.36 10.07
N LEU A 92 2.26 9.57 9.94
CA LEU A 92 1.06 9.73 10.75
C LEU A 92 1.25 9.30 12.20
N HIS A 93 2.23 8.44 12.52
CA HIS A 93 2.50 7.96 13.89
C HIS A 93 3.37 8.92 14.74
N THR A 94 3.85 10.02 14.15
CA THR A 94 4.63 11.02 14.89
C THR A 94 3.79 11.77 15.93
N GLU A 95 4.42 12.25 17.01
CA GLU A 95 3.77 13.12 18.01
C GLU A 95 3.22 14.39 17.37
N ARG A 96 3.95 14.98 16.41
CA ARG A 96 3.54 16.16 15.66
C ARG A 96 2.24 15.91 14.88
N SER A 97 2.09 14.73 14.26
CA SER A 97 0.85 14.32 13.61
C SER A 97 -0.28 14.13 14.63
N SER A 98 -0.02 13.45 15.76
CA SER A 98 -1.01 13.27 16.83
C SER A 98 -1.55 14.62 17.36
N ALA A 99 -0.70 15.64 17.47
CA ALA A 99 -1.08 16.97 17.89
C ALA A 99 -1.87 17.75 16.81
N ALA A 100 -1.67 17.44 15.53
CA ALA A 100 -2.30 18.15 14.43
C ALA A 100 -3.76 17.74 14.17
N TRP A 101 -4.16 16.52 14.55
CA TRP A 101 -5.41 15.91 14.10
C TRP A 101 -6.33 15.44 15.23
N SER A 102 -7.63 15.33 14.94
CA SER A 102 -8.57 14.73 15.88
C SER A 102 -8.24 13.24 16.13
N PRO A 103 -8.25 12.75 17.38
CA PRO A 103 -7.78 11.41 17.71
C PRO A 103 -8.53 10.27 17.01
N ALA A 104 -9.86 10.35 16.93
CA ALA A 104 -10.69 9.28 16.39
C ALA A 104 -10.43 8.96 14.90
N PRO A 105 -10.50 9.94 13.96
CA PRO A 105 -10.20 9.65 12.56
C PRO A 105 -8.74 9.28 12.33
N LEU A 106 -7.79 9.87 13.08
CA LEU A 106 -6.38 9.50 13.00
C LEU A 106 -6.13 8.05 13.44
N HIS A 107 -6.77 7.61 14.53
CA HIS A 107 -6.70 6.22 15.00
C HIS A 107 -7.25 5.27 13.93
N GLY A 108 -8.45 5.54 13.42
CA GLY A 108 -9.06 4.74 12.35
C GLY A 108 -8.14 4.62 11.13
N LEU A 109 -7.51 5.72 10.73
CA LEU A 109 -6.61 5.74 9.57
C LEU A 109 -5.34 4.91 9.82
N ARG A 110 -4.72 5.05 11.00
CA ARG A 110 -3.56 4.24 11.40
C ARG A 110 -3.91 2.74 11.42
N SER A 111 -5.07 2.37 11.97
CA SER A 111 -5.54 0.99 11.97
C SER A 111 -5.82 0.46 10.56
N GLY A 112 -6.42 1.27 9.68
CA GLY A 112 -6.63 0.92 8.28
C GLY A 112 -5.33 0.67 7.54
N LEU A 113 -4.38 1.59 7.64
CA LEU A 113 -3.04 1.45 7.04
C LEU A 113 -2.28 0.23 7.57
N HIS A 114 -2.32 -0.02 8.87
CA HIS A 114 -1.66 -1.19 9.46
C HIS A 114 -2.21 -2.50 8.91
N ARG A 115 -3.55 -2.64 8.79
CA ARG A 115 -4.17 -3.84 8.19
C ARG A 115 -3.73 -4.07 6.74
N GLN A 116 -3.56 -3.00 5.96
CA GLN A 116 -3.09 -3.10 4.58
C GLN A 116 -1.61 -3.50 4.51
N LEU A 117 -0.78 -2.96 5.41
CA LEU A 117 0.63 -3.33 5.51
C LEU A 117 0.81 -4.82 5.83
N GLU A 118 0.09 -5.35 6.82
CA GLU A 118 0.13 -6.77 7.17
C GLU A 118 -0.24 -7.68 5.99
N ALA A 119 -1.28 -7.29 5.23
CA ALA A 119 -1.68 -8.04 4.04
C ALA A 119 -0.60 -8.02 2.94
N LEU A 120 0.04 -6.87 2.73
CA LEU A 120 1.14 -6.73 1.76
C LEU A 120 2.40 -7.49 2.19
N ASP A 121 2.72 -7.49 3.48
CA ASP A 121 3.83 -8.24 4.05
C ASP A 121 3.65 -9.75 3.83
N ALA A 122 2.47 -10.28 4.15
CA ALA A 122 2.14 -11.68 3.89
C ALA A 122 2.26 -12.04 2.40
N CYS A 123 1.78 -11.15 1.53
CA CYS A 123 1.88 -11.29 0.08
C CYS A 123 3.34 -11.32 -0.43
N LEU A 124 4.21 -10.45 0.07
CA LEU A 124 5.61 -10.39 -0.35
C LEU A 124 6.41 -11.60 0.15
N VAL A 125 6.10 -12.10 1.36
CA VAL A 125 6.72 -13.31 1.91
C VAL A 125 6.37 -14.54 1.05
N GLN A 126 5.10 -14.69 0.66
CA GLN A 126 4.66 -15.79 -0.20
C GLN A 126 5.33 -15.76 -1.59
N ALA A 127 5.55 -14.57 -2.14
CA ALA A 127 6.15 -14.40 -3.47
C ALA A 127 7.66 -14.69 -3.52
N THR A 128 8.39 -14.54 -2.41
CA THR A 128 9.86 -14.57 -2.41
C THR A 128 10.45 -15.98 -2.30
N GLY A 129 9.70 -16.96 -1.76
CA GLY A 129 10.25 -18.30 -1.48
C GLY A 129 11.45 -18.27 -0.50
N GLU A 130 11.77 -19.41 0.11
CA GLU A 130 12.77 -19.48 1.18
C GLU A 130 14.25 -19.31 0.72
N GLY A 131 14.50 -18.89 -0.52
CA GLY A 131 15.85 -18.85 -1.09
C GLY A 131 16.15 -17.82 -2.18
N GLU A 132 15.18 -17.06 -2.68
CA GLU A 132 15.47 -15.98 -3.64
C GLU A 132 15.68 -14.67 -2.89
N ARG A 133 16.85 -14.06 -3.06
CA ARG A 133 17.10 -12.72 -2.52
C ARG A 133 16.03 -11.79 -3.07
N ALA A 134 15.30 -11.13 -2.17
CA ALA A 134 14.36 -10.07 -2.49
C ALA A 134 14.91 -9.23 -3.65
N PRO A 135 14.21 -9.14 -4.79
CA PRO A 135 14.67 -8.36 -5.93
C PRO A 135 15.10 -6.99 -5.41
N GLY A 136 16.36 -6.61 -5.66
CA GLY A 136 16.97 -5.41 -5.12
C GLY A 136 16.00 -4.23 -5.25
N MET A 137 15.66 -3.62 -4.11
CA MET A 137 14.68 -2.54 -3.93
C MET A 137 15.03 -1.27 -4.73
N HIS A 138 15.09 -1.31 -6.05
CA HIS A 138 15.81 -0.29 -6.80
C HIS A 138 14.95 0.37 -7.87
N GLY A 139 14.81 1.70 -7.70
CA GLY A 139 14.02 2.63 -8.50
C GLY A 139 12.74 3.06 -7.78
N PRO A 140 11.58 2.40 -8.00
CA PRO A 140 10.27 2.89 -7.55
C PRO A 140 10.06 3.07 -6.06
N ALA A 141 10.34 2.05 -5.23
CA ALA A 141 10.19 2.17 -3.78
C ALA A 141 11.12 3.26 -3.20
N LEU A 142 12.33 3.40 -3.74
CA LEU A 142 13.26 4.45 -3.32
C LEU A 142 12.76 5.85 -3.71
N ALA A 143 12.10 5.99 -4.87
CA ALA A 143 11.46 7.24 -5.26
C ALA A 143 10.36 7.65 -4.27
N ILE A 144 9.56 6.67 -3.79
CA ILE A 144 8.56 6.90 -2.75
C ILE A 144 9.22 7.36 -1.43
N LYS A 145 10.32 6.73 -1.00
CA LYS A 145 11.07 7.18 0.18
C LYS A 145 11.54 8.62 0.07
N ARG A 146 12.14 8.98 -1.07
CA ARG A 146 12.62 10.36 -1.32
C ARG A 146 11.46 11.36 -1.32
N TYR A 147 10.36 11.01 -1.97
CA TYR A 147 9.15 11.82 -1.97
C TYR A 147 8.63 12.11 -0.54
N PHE A 148 8.59 11.10 0.34
CA PHE A 148 8.21 11.31 1.74
C PHE A 148 9.28 12.04 2.57
N GLN A 149 10.56 11.93 2.20
CA GLN A 149 11.60 12.76 2.80
C GLN A 149 11.36 14.24 2.50
N ASP A 150 11.01 14.59 1.26
CA ASP A 150 10.69 15.97 0.87
C ASP A 150 9.45 16.50 1.64
N ILE A 151 8.47 15.64 1.91
CA ILE A 151 7.31 15.98 2.76
C ILE A 151 7.76 16.31 4.20
N ARG A 152 8.68 15.52 4.77
CA ARG A 152 9.20 15.75 6.13
C ARG A 152 9.97 17.07 6.21
N VAL A 153 10.86 17.31 5.25
CA VAL A 153 11.61 18.58 5.14
C VAL A 153 10.66 19.76 5.03
N TYR A 154 9.63 19.66 4.19
CA TYR A 154 8.61 20.70 4.10
C TYR A 154 7.89 20.97 5.42
N LEU A 155 7.52 19.93 6.18
CA LEU A 155 6.89 20.11 7.49
C LEU A 155 7.81 20.82 8.48
N GLU A 156 9.11 20.51 8.45
CA GLU A 156 10.13 21.20 9.26
C GLU A 156 10.26 22.67 8.85
N ASP A 157 10.41 22.95 7.56
CA ASP A 157 10.54 24.32 7.01
C ASP A 157 9.30 25.18 7.31
N GLN A 158 8.12 24.58 7.33
CA GLN A 158 6.86 25.26 7.65
C GLN A 158 6.54 25.26 9.15
N GLY A 159 7.47 24.80 10.01
CA GLY A 159 7.33 24.80 11.46
C GLY A 159 6.14 23.98 11.96
N TYR A 160 5.72 22.95 11.22
CA TYR A 160 4.56 22.10 11.53
C TYR A 160 3.25 22.88 11.72
N SER A 161 3.09 24.01 11.03
CA SER A 161 1.87 24.83 11.11
C SER A 161 0.62 24.06 10.66
N ASP A 162 -0.56 24.50 11.12
CA ASP A 162 -1.84 23.88 10.70
C ASP A 162 -2.00 23.89 9.16
N CYS A 163 -1.50 24.92 8.48
CA CYS A 163 -1.51 24.95 7.02
C CYS A 163 -0.55 23.96 6.37
N ALA A 164 0.62 23.72 6.96
CA ALA A 164 1.55 22.70 6.48
C ALA A 164 0.91 21.31 6.56
N TRP A 165 0.25 21.03 7.69
CA TRP A 165 -0.47 19.78 7.87
C TRP A 165 -1.66 19.63 6.92
N GLU A 166 -2.44 20.69 6.66
CA GLU A 166 -3.53 20.65 5.67
C GLU A 166 -3.00 20.38 4.25
N VAL A 167 -1.85 20.96 3.87
CA VAL A 167 -1.19 20.68 2.59
C VAL A 167 -0.74 19.22 2.51
N VAL A 168 -0.09 18.70 3.57
CA VAL A 168 0.35 17.29 3.63
C VAL A 168 -0.83 16.32 3.62
N ARG A 169 -1.95 16.64 4.30
CA ARG A 169 -3.18 15.84 4.28
C ARG A 169 -3.71 15.67 2.85
N LEU A 170 -3.77 16.75 2.09
CA LEU A 170 -4.18 16.72 0.68
C LEU A 170 -3.19 15.94 -0.19
N GLU A 171 -1.90 16.06 0.09
CA GLU A 171 -0.87 15.32 -0.63
C GLU A 171 -0.95 13.81 -0.36
N ILE A 172 -1.17 13.40 0.90
CA ILE A 172 -1.43 11.99 1.24
C ILE A 172 -2.69 11.48 0.53
N MET A 173 -3.79 12.25 0.54
CA MET A 173 -5.00 11.87 -0.20
C MET A 173 -4.72 11.66 -1.69
N ARG A 174 -3.96 12.56 -2.32
CA ARG A 174 -3.57 12.45 -3.73
C ARG A 174 -2.72 11.21 -4.00
N ALA A 175 -1.74 10.93 -3.14
CA ALA A 175 -0.85 9.79 -3.28
C ALA A 175 -1.60 8.46 -3.14
N LEU A 176 -2.46 8.33 -2.11
CA LEU A 176 -3.28 7.13 -1.91
C LEU A 176 -4.33 6.94 -3.02
N SER A 177 -4.91 8.02 -3.53
CA SER A 177 -5.84 7.93 -4.67
C SER A 177 -5.11 7.52 -5.95
N SER A 178 -3.88 8.01 -6.15
CA SER A 178 -3.09 7.68 -7.33
C SER A 178 -2.54 6.26 -7.31
N SER A 179 -2.49 5.60 -6.14
CA SER A 179 -2.08 4.19 -6.04
C SER A 179 -3.24 3.21 -6.25
N ALA A 180 -4.46 3.67 -6.53
CA ALA A 180 -5.61 2.81 -6.77
C ALA A 180 -5.36 1.80 -7.91
N THR A 181 -4.69 2.23 -8.99
CA THR A 181 -4.35 1.35 -10.12
C THR A 181 -3.41 0.20 -9.73
N LEU A 182 -2.48 0.45 -8.79
CA LEU A 182 -1.63 -0.61 -8.22
C LEU A 182 -2.41 -1.56 -7.32
N GLN A 183 -3.43 -1.07 -6.63
CA GLN A 183 -4.28 -1.92 -5.80
C GLN A 183 -5.18 -2.80 -6.66
N ASP A 184 -5.72 -2.25 -7.74
CA ASP A 184 -6.56 -2.98 -8.68
C ASP A 184 -5.76 -4.07 -9.41
N SER A 185 -4.53 -3.78 -9.83
CA SER A 185 -3.66 -4.78 -10.48
C SER A 185 -3.30 -5.95 -9.56
N LEU A 186 -3.26 -5.72 -8.24
CA LEU A 186 -3.06 -6.76 -7.22
C LEU A 186 -4.35 -7.52 -6.87
N ALA A 187 -5.53 -7.01 -7.24
CA ALA A 187 -6.82 -7.65 -6.98
C ALA A 187 -7.32 -8.53 -8.14
N ILE A 188 -7.00 -8.18 -9.39
CA ILE A 188 -7.55 -8.83 -10.61
C ILE A 188 -7.10 -10.29 -10.79
N LYS A 189 -6.04 -10.75 -10.11
CA LYS A 189 -5.53 -12.13 -10.26
C LYS A 189 -6.45 -13.23 -9.70
N ASP A 190 -7.53 -12.89 -9.01
CA ASP A 190 -8.52 -13.85 -8.48
C ASP A 190 -9.53 -14.31 -9.56
N GLY A 191 -9.64 -13.60 -10.68
CA GLY A 191 -10.76 -13.73 -11.63
C GLY A 191 -10.62 -14.76 -12.77
N ASP A 192 -9.46 -15.39 -12.98
CA ASP A 192 -9.21 -16.20 -14.19
C ASP A 192 -9.23 -17.73 -13.96
N LEU A 193 -9.86 -18.19 -12.87
CA LEU A 193 -10.12 -19.60 -12.61
C LEU A 193 -11.62 -19.95 -12.56
N GLY A 194 -12.42 -19.24 -13.36
CA GLY A 194 -13.78 -19.65 -13.68
C GLY A 194 -13.81 -20.62 -14.85
N SER A 195 -13.82 -21.93 -14.58
CA SER A 195 -14.21 -22.95 -15.57
C SER A 195 -15.54 -23.58 -15.17
N PRO A 196 -16.44 -23.81 -16.14
CA PRO A 196 -17.02 -25.12 -16.37
C PRO A 196 -16.23 -25.88 -17.45
#